data_AF-A0A535ACA1-F1
#
_entry.id   AF-A0A535ACA1-F1
#
_cell.length_a   1.000
_cell.length_b   1.000
_cell.length_c   1.000
_cell.angle_alpha   90.00
_cell.angle_beta   90.00
_cell.angle_gamma   90.00
#
_symmetry.space_group_name_H-M   'P 1'
#
loop_
_entity.id
_entity.type
_entity.pdbx_description
1 polymer ?
#
loop_
_entity_poly.entity_id
_entity_poly.type
_entity_poly.pdbx_seq_one_letter_code
_entity_poly.pdbx_strand_id
1 'polypeptide(L)'
;MSPLVAGSMVAHGWRLVALGPVQDGSCVVTLQNRRGRSHRVHLCRNDGNPQGIVYTRRVDLVVMNEGYGDLPTEERLAQAVAELAHVIATNEAMVPDGVAELLPHAERLRRFAAAAPPAGGKLR
;
A
#
# COMPACT_ATOMS: atom_id res chain seq x y z
N MET A 1 -0.17 4.26 -19.89
CA MET A 1 -1.29 4.05 -18.93
C MET A 1 -1.55 5.36 -18.23
N SER A 2 -2.82 5.77 -18.11
CA SER A 2 -3.21 6.98 -17.38
C SER A 2 -3.13 6.76 -15.86
N PRO A 3 -2.90 7.81 -15.04
CA PRO A 3 -2.87 7.68 -13.59
C PRO A 3 -4.21 7.17 -13.04
N LEU A 4 -4.15 6.32 -12.01
CA LEU A 4 -5.33 5.86 -11.29
C LEU A 4 -5.88 6.98 -10.41
N VAL A 5 -7.21 7.14 -10.40
CA VAL A 5 -7.93 8.08 -9.53
C VAL A 5 -8.90 7.32 -8.64
N ALA A 6 -9.44 7.97 -7.61
CA ALA A 6 -10.49 7.37 -6.79
C ALA A 6 -11.67 6.95 -7.68
N GLY A 7 -12.14 5.72 -7.50
CA GLY A 7 -13.16 5.06 -8.33
C GLY A 7 -12.60 4.21 -9.47
N SER A 8 -11.33 4.37 -9.86
CA SER A 8 -10.71 3.57 -10.93
C SER A 8 -10.70 2.08 -10.58
N MET A 9 -11.08 1.25 -11.56
CA MET A 9 -10.84 -0.19 -11.49
C MET A 9 -9.34 -0.45 -11.63
N VAL A 10 -8.79 -1.24 -10.70
CA VAL A 10 -7.39 -1.67 -10.75
C VAL A 10 -7.32 -3.02 -11.45
N ALA A 11 -7.83 -4.08 -10.83
CA ALA A 11 -7.88 -5.41 -11.42
C ALA A 11 -8.92 -6.30 -10.71
N HIS A 12 -9.46 -7.31 -11.40
CA HIS A 12 -10.26 -8.39 -10.80
C HIS A 12 -11.40 -7.95 -9.86
N GLY A 13 -11.99 -6.79 -10.10
CA GLY A 13 -13.08 -6.24 -9.28
C GLY A 13 -12.63 -5.42 -8.08
N TRP A 14 -11.33 -5.22 -7.88
CA TRP A 14 -10.75 -4.27 -6.94
C TRP A 14 -10.68 -2.88 -7.56
N ARG A 15 -11.11 -1.88 -6.81
CA ARG A 15 -11.06 -0.47 -7.18
C ARG A 15 -10.24 0.31 -6.18
N LEU A 16 -9.53 1.33 -6.66
CA LEU A 16 -8.93 2.34 -5.81
C LEU A 16 -10.05 3.22 -5.27
N VAL A 17 -10.25 3.24 -3.96
CA VAL A 17 -11.31 4.06 -3.34
C VAL A 17 -10.76 5.26 -2.58
N ALA A 18 -9.52 5.19 -2.12
CA ALA A 18 -8.85 6.32 -1.50
C ALA A 18 -7.34 6.25 -1.70
N LEU A 19 -6.73 7.43 -1.81
CA LEU A 19 -5.29 7.66 -1.72
C LEU A 19 -5.10 8.72 -0.63
N GLY A 20 -4.47 8.33 0.49
CA GLY A 20 -4.17 9.26 1.58
C GLY A 20 -2.94 10.13 1.26
N PRO A 21 -2.76 11.27 1.93
CA PRO A 21 -1.50 12.00 1.88
C PRO A 21 -0.38 11.17 2.52
N VAL A 22 0.87 11.62 2.38
CA VAL A 22 2.00 11.03 3.12
C VAL A 22 1.81 11.32 4.61
N GLN A 23 1.71 10.26 5.41
CA GLN A 23 1.63 10.29 6.87
C GLN A 23 2.55 9.22 7.44
N ASP A 24 3.30 9.56 8.48
CA ASP A 24 4.27 8.67 9.14
C ASP A 24 5.21 7.96 8.15
N GLY A 25 5.64 8.70 7.13
CA GLY A 25 6.54 8.22 6.07
C GLY A 25 5.91 7.22 5.09
N SER A 26 4.58 7.14 4.98
CA SER A 26 3.93 6.34 3.94
C SER A 26 2.70 7.01 3.37
N CYS A 27 2.37 6.65 2.13
CA CYS A 27 1.07 6.95 1.55
C CYS A 27 0.19 5.69 1.62
N VAL A 28 -1.08 5.85 2.01
CA VAL A 28 -2.00 4.71 2.15
C VAL A 28 -2.97 4.68 0.97
N VAL A 29 -2.92 3.60 0.19
CA VAL A 29 -3.91 3.27 -0.84
C VAL A 29 -4.96 2.36 -0.22
N THR A 30 -6.24 2.68 -0.40
CA THR A 30 -7.33 1.78 -0.02
C THR A 30 -7.91 1.15 -1.28
N LEU A 31 -7.86 -0.17 -1.34
CA LEU A 31 -8.51 -0.97 -2.38
C LEU A 31 -9.79 -1.57 -1.82
N GLN A 32 -10.88 -1.55 -2.59
CA GLN A 32 -12.14 -2.20 -2.22
C GLN A 32 -12.62 -3.11 -3.35
N ASN A 33 -13.08 -4.31 -2.99
CA ASN A 33 -13.70 -5.22 -3.95
C ASN A 33 -15.22 -5.07 -4.01
N ARG A 34 -15.86 -5.70 -5.01
CA ARG A 34 -17.32 -5.67 -5.21
C ARG A 34 -18.15 -6.19 -4.03
N ARG A 35 -17.55 -6.97 -3.12
CA ARG A 35 -18.22 -7.49 -1.91
C ARG A 35 -18.09 -6.53 -0.72
N GLY A 36 -17.52 -5.34 -0.92
CA GLY A 36 -17.31 -4.34 0.13
C GLY A 36 -16.09 -4.60 1.02
N ARG A 37 -15.29 -5.65 0.75
CA ARG A 37 -14.05 -5.87 1.51
C ARG A 37 -13.01 -4.84 1.09
N SER A 38 -12.41 -4.19 2.08
CA SER A 38 -11.39 -3.16 1.90
C SER A 38 -10.06 -3.62 2.48
N HIS A 39 -8.98 -3.36 1.76
CA HIS A 39 -7.61 -3.56 2.23
C HIS A 39 -6.81 -2.27 2.06
N ARG A 40 -5.95 -2.00 3.03
CA ARG A 40 -4.97 -0.91 2.97
C ARG A 40 -3.66 -1.45 2.42
N VAL A 41 -3.07 -0.70 1.50
CA VAL A 41 -1.74 -0.95 0.95
C VAL A 41 -0.90 0.28 1.28
N HIS A 42 0.16 0.08 2.04
CA HIS A 42 1.09 1.15 2.37
C HIS A 42 2.15 1.23 1.28
N LEU A 43 2.22 2.39 0.64
CA LEU A 43 3.32 2.76 -0.25
C LEU A 43 4.45 3.30 0.63
N CYS A 44 5.54 2.54 0.68
CA CYS A 44 6.75 2.91 1.39
C CYS A 44 7.88 3.16 0.38
N ARG A 45 8.95 3.83 0.79
CA ARG A 45 10.13 3.98 -0.08
C ARG A 45 10.82 2.62 -0.23
N ASN A 46 11.19 2.25 -1.45
CA ASN A 46 12.07 1.12 -1.67
C ASN A 46 13.53 1.56 -1.49
N ASP A 47 14.23 0.97 -0.53
CA ASP A 47 15.66 1.19 -0.25
C ASP A 47 16.56 0.05 -0.74
N GLY A 48 16.01 -0.88 -1.53
CA GLY A 48 16.68 -2.07 -2.01
C GLY A 48 16.37 -3.33 -1.22
N ASN A 49 15.63 -3.24 -0.10
CA ASN A 49 15.20 -4.39 0.69
C ASN A 49 13.68 -4.41 0.94
N PRO A 50 12.86 -4.57 -0.12
CA PRO A 50 11.40 -4.50 -0.03
C PRO A 50 10.83 -5.58 0.90
N GLN A 51 9.79 -5.22 1.65
CA GLN A 51 9.07 -6.12 2.57
C GLN A 51 7.64 -6.40 2.08
N GLY A 52 7.16 -5.62 1.11
CA GLY A 52 5.86 -5.80 0.48
C GLY A 52 5.79 -7.01 -0.43
N ILE A 53 4.56 -7.36 -0.82
CA ILE A 53 4.32 -8.48 -1.76
C ILE A 53 4.68 -8.11 -3.20
N VAL A 54 4.77 -6.81 -3.50
CA VAL A 54 5.16 -6.25 -4.79
C VAL A 54 5.94 -4.97 -4.53
N TYR A 55 6.93 -4.67 -5.37
CA TYR A 55 7.71 -3.43 -5.31
C TYR A 55 8.03 -2.92 -6.71
N THR A 56 8.31 -1.62 -6.80
CA THR A 56 8.88 -0.94 -7.97
C THR A 56 10.32 -0.51 -7.65
N ARG A 57 10.97 0.23 -8.56
CA ARG A 57 12.31 0.75 -8.29
C ARG A 57 12.33 1.74 -7.12
N ARG A 58 11.26 2.52 -6.92
CA ARG A 58 11.20 3.57 -5.89
C ARG A 58 10.24 3.28 -4.74
N VAL A 59 9.29 2.37 -4.91
CA VAL A 59 8.19 2.15 -3.97
C VAL A 59 8.07 0.68 -3.59
N ASP A 60 7.83 0.40 -2.31
CA ASP A 60 7.50 -0.90 -1.77
C ASP A 60 6.01 -0.92 -1.39
N LEU A 61 5.25 -1.94 -1.81
CA LEU A 61 3.80 -2.03 -1.61
C LEU A 61 3.46 -3.09 -0.54
N VAL A 62 3.25 -2.61 0.68
CA VAL A 62 3.01 -3.46 1.86
C VAL A 62 1.51 -3.61 2.10
N VAL A 63 0.98 -4.83 1.98
CA VAL A 63 -0.44 -5.12 2.24
C VAL A 63 -0.68 -5.24 3.74
N MET A 64 -1.62 -4.43 4.24
CA MET A 64 -2.05 -4.48 5.63
C MET A 64 -3.27 -5.37 5.76
N ASN A 65 -3.04 -6.68 5.78
CA ASN A 65 -4.06 -7.72 5.99
C ASN A 65 -4.14 -8.21 7.45
N GLU A 66 -3.48 -7.52 8.39
CA GLU A 66 -3.37 -7.90 9.82
C GLU A 66 -2.74 -9.29 10.06
N GLY A 67 -2.15 -9.88 9.01
CA GLY A 67 -1.60 -11.22 9.06
C GLY A 67 -0.17 -11.30 9.58
N TYR A 68 0.50 -10.17 9.81
CA TYR A 68 1.90 -10.10 10.27
C TYR A 68 2.90 -10.98 9.50
N GLY A 69 2.59 -11.34 8.25
CA GLY A 69 3.38 -12.26 7.43
C GLY A 69 2.92 -13.74 7.47
N ASP A 70 2.03 -14.10 8.39
CA ASP A 70 1.55 -15.47 8.59
C ASP A 70 0.29 -15.81 7.79
N LEU A 71 -0.47 -14.78 7.37
CA LEU A 71 -1.68 -14.99 6.57
C LEU A 71 -1.38 -14.89 5.07
N PRO A 72 -1.83 -15.88 4.26
CA PRO A 72 -1.72 -15.79 2.82
C PRO A 72 -2.52 -14.58 2.31
N THR A 73 -1.92 -13.82 1.40
CA THR A 73 -2.65 -12.77 0.69
C THR A 73 -3.56 -13.41 -0.35
N GLU A 74 -4.83 -12.95 -0.41
CA GLU A 74 -5.76 -13.38 -1.45
C GLU A 74 -5.16 -13.11 -2.84
N GLU A 75 -5.10 -14.12 -3.70
CA GLU A 75 -4.46 -14.04 -5.02
C GLU A 75 -4.98 -12.87 -5.86
N ARG A 76 -6.29 -12.64 -5.88
CA ARG A 76 -6.91 -11.53 -6.62
C ARG A 76 -6.53 -10.16 -6.07
N LEU A 77 -6.31 -10.06 -4.76
CA LEU A 77 -5.79 -8.85 -4.13
C LEU A 77 -4.32 -8.66 -4.55
N ALA A 78 -3.51 -9.73 -4.52
CA ALA A 78 -2.11 -9.67 -4.95
C ALA A 78 -1.98 -9.21 -6.42
N GLN A 79 -2.82 -9.74 -7.31
CA GLN A 79 -2.88 -9.29 -8.71
C GLN A 79 -3.29 -7.82 -8.84
N ALA A 80 -4.25 -7.35 -8.05
CA ALA A 80 -4.61 -5.92 -8.04
C ALA A 80 -3.46 -5.04 -7.53
N VAL A 81 -2.71 -5.49 -6.53
CA VAL A 81 -1.51 -4.78 -6.04
C VAL A 81 -0.40 -4.77 -7.09
N ALA A 82 -0.25 -5.85 -7.87
CA ALA A 82 0.69 -5.89 -9.00
C ALA A 82 0.33 -4.90 -10.10
N GLU A 83 -0.94 -4.81 -10.49
CA GLU A 83 -1.41 -3.82 -11.47
C GLU A 83 -1.22 -2.37 -10.97
N LEU A 84 -1.49 -2.13 -9.68
CA LEU A 84 -1.18 -0.85 -9.05
C LEU A 84 0.32 -0.53 -9.15
N ALA A 85 1.19 -1.50 -8.88
CA ALA A 85 2.64 -1.32 -9.00
C ALA A 85 3.08 -1.02 -10.44
N HIS A 86 2.47 -1.64 -11.46
CA HIS A 86 2.75 -1.32 -12.86
C HIS A 86 2.41 0.13 -13.22
N VAL A 87 1.27 0.64 -12.73
CA VAL A 87 0.91 2.04 -12.90
C VAL A 87 1.92 2.94 -12.18
N ILE A 88 2.29 2.63 -10.94
CA ILE A 88 3.30 3.40 -10.18
C ILE A 88 4.64 3.42 -10.93
N ALA A 89 5.15 2.27 -11.35
CA ALA A 89 6.43 2.15 -12.05
C ALA A 89 6.48 2.99 -13.34
N THR A 90 5.35 3.13 -14.04
CA THR A 90 5.25 3.97 -15.25
C THR A 90 5.33 5.47 -14.93
N ASN A 91 4.94 5.89 -13.72
CA ASN A 91 4.80 7.30 -13.35
C ASN A 91 5.83 7.80 -12.34
N GLU A 92 6.52 6.91 -11.61
CA GLU A 92 7.40 7.28 -10.48
C GLU A 92 8.60 8.13 -10.86
N ALA A 93 9.01 8.14 -12.14
CA ALA A 93 10.04 9.03 -12.65
C ALA A 93 9.58 10.49 -12.76
N MET A 94 8.27 10.71 -12.95
CA MET A 94 7.66 12.02 -13.14
C MET A 94 7.31 12.73 -11.81
N VAL A 95 7.41 12.01 -10.68
CA VAL A 95 7.00 12.49 -9.35
C VAL A 95 8.12 12.25 -8.32
N PRO A 96 9.28 12.94 -8.44
CA PRO A 96 10.42 12.72 -7.55
C PRO A 96 10.13 13.14 -6.10
N ASP A 97 9.43 14.24 -5.90
CA ASP A 97 9.23 14.83 -4.56
C ASP A 97 8.32 13.97 -3.67
N GLY A 98 7.26 13.39 -4.26
CA GLY A 98 6.34 12.52 -3.52
C GLY A 98 6.98 11.22 -2.99
N VAL A 99 8.09 10.78 -3.58
CA VAL A 99 8.88 9.63 -3.12
C VAL A 99 9.85 10.03 -2.00
N ALA A 100 10.35 11.26 -2.01
CA ALA A 100 11.34 11.74 -1.06
C ALA A 100 10.81 11.78 0.39
N GLU A 101 9.51 12.06 0.55
CA GLU A 101 8.83 12.08 1.85
C GLU A 101 8.52 10.67 2.42
N LEU A 102 8.62 9.63 1.59
CA LEU A 102 8.40 8.26 2.01
C LEU A 102 9.61 7.70 2.77
N LEU A 103 9.34 6.90 3.78
CA LEU A 103 10.32 6.12 4.53
C LEU A 103 10.25 4.64 4.12
N PRO A 104 11.37 3.89 4.22
CA PRO A 104 11.34 2.43 4.13
C PRO A 104 10.44 1.82 5.20
N HIS A 105 9.82 0.67 4.90
CA HIS A 105 8.86 0.05 5.82
C HIS A 105 9.49 -0.26 7.19
N ALA A 106 10.69 -0.84 7.21
CA ALA A 106 11.40 -1.15 8.45
C ALA A 106 11.69 0.11 9.29
N GLU A 107 12.04 1.22 8.65
CA GLU A 107 12.29 2.48 9.33
C GLU A 107 11.00 3.08 9.91
N ARG A 108 9.88 2.95 9.20
CA ARG A 108 8.57 3.34 9.75
C ARG A 108 8.23 2.56 10.99
N LEU A 109 8.45 1.25 11.00
CA LEU A 109 8.17 0.43 12.18
C LEU A 109 9.02 0.89 13.36
N ARG A 110 10.31 1.16 13.16
CA ARG A 110 11.18 1.68 14.24
C ARG A 110 10.68 3.01 14.81
N ARG A 111 10.20 3.92 13.96
CA ARG A 111 9.78 5.27 14.38
C ARG A 111 8.36 5.34 14.93
N PHE A 112 7.44 4.54 14.37
CA PHE A 112 6.00 4.72 14.56
C PHE A 112 5.25 3.46 15.00
N ALA A 113 5.88 2.28 15.08
CA ALA A 113 5.17 1.08 15.54
C ALA A 113 4.68 1.20 16.99
N ALA A 114 5.33 2.04 17.82
CA ALA A 114 4.87 2.33 19.18
C ALA A 114 3.63 3.26 19.24
N ALA A 115 3.25 3.92 18.13
CA ALA A 115 2.22 4.95 18.09
C ALA A 115 0.89 4.50 17.48
N ALA A 116 0.78 3.27 16.96
CA ALA A 116 -0.49 2.74 16.49
C ALA A 116 -1.29 2.20 17.68
N PRO A 117 -2.44 2.80 18.06
CA PRO A 117 -3.35 2.12 18.97
C PRO A 117 -3.82 0.82 18.28
N PRO A 118 -4.02 -0.27 19.04
CA PRO A 118 -4.60 -1.49 18.50
C PRO A 118 -5.95 -1.14 17.89
N ALA A 119 -6.09 -1.36 16.57
CA ALA A 119 -7.38 -1.26 15.92
C ALA A 119 -8.26 -2.40 16.46
N GLY A 120 -9.16 -2.07 17.38
CA GLY A 120 -10.17 -2.99 17.88
C GLY A 120 -10.01 -3.31 19.36
N GLY A 121 -10.38 -2.34 20.21
CA GLY A 121 -10.84 -2.67 21.55
C GLY A 121 -12.05 -3.60 21.46
N LYS A 122 -11.91 -4.79 22.04
CA LYS A 122 -12.99 -5.44 22.78
C LYS A 122 -12.43 -5.83 24.14
N LEU A 123 -12.57 -4.91 25.09
CA LEU A 123 -12.63 -5.31 26.50
C LEU A 123 -13.93 -6.10 26.64
N ARG A 124 -13.77 -7.37 27.03
CA ARG A 124 -14.85 -8.20 27.56
C ARG A 124 -15.36 -7.62 28.86
#